data_AF-A0A7W5FRX3-F1
#
_entry.id   AF-A0A7W5FRX3-F1
#
_cell.length_a   1.000
_cell.length_b   1.000
_cell.length_c   1.000
_cell.angle_alpha   90.00
_cell.angle_beta   90.00
_cell.angle_gamma   90.00
#
_symmetry.space_group_name_H-M   'P 1'
#
loop_
_entity.id
_entity.type
_entity.pdbx_description
1 polymer ?
#
loop_
_entity_poly.entity_id
_entity_poly.type
_entity_poly.pdbx_seq_one_letter_code
_entity_poly.pdbx_strand_id
1 'polypeptide(L)'
;MATIDTLSDWLEEQTSRSLLIQKEEQGDLDQVMIHLNKIDYRPGTTNGNDDYTNSSALLLHGEGVVLTDAEQPPLPGNVFEIPLEGLTKVEAEGTRALLQTERGTYHIIQNP
;
A
#
# COMPACT_ATOMS: atom_id res chain seq x y z
N MET A 1 7.91 13.03 14.41
CA MET A 1 7.93 12.59 13.00
C MET A 1 7.34 11.20 12.99
N ALA A 2 6.23 10.99 12.31
CA ALA A 2 5.72 9.63 12.11
C ALA A 2 6.64 8.91 11.11
N THR A 3 6.97 7.67 11.39
CA THR A 3 7.93 6.87 10.62
C THR A 3 7.21 5.74 9.89
N ILE A 4 7.92 5.04 8.99
CA ILE A 4 7.41 3.81 8.38
C ILE A 4 7.00 2.76 9.43
N ASP A 5 7.65 2.76 10.60
CA ASP A 5 7.28 1.90 11.72
C ASP A 5 5.85 2.19 12.19
N THR A 6 5.45 3.47 12.26
CA THR A 6 4.08 3.86 12.64
C THR A 6 3.03 3.31 11.68
N LEU A 7 3.31 3.33 10.37
CA LEU A 7 2.41 2.73 9.38
C LEU A 7 2.40 1.19 9.50
N SER A 8 3.57 0.59 9.70
CA SER A 8 3.72 -0.86 9.81
C SER A 8 2.96 -1.38 11.03
N ASP A 9 3.13 -0.76 12.20
CA ASP A 9 2.40 -1.09 13.42
C ASP A 9 0.88 -0.99 13.21
N TRP A 10 0.42 0.09 12.58
CA TRP A 10 -1.01 0.25 12.28
C TRP A 10 -1.54 -0.82 11.33
N LEU A 11 -0.79 -1.18 10.28
CA LEU A 11 -1.17 -2.23 9.33
C LEU A 11 -1.19 -3.61 9.98
N GLU A 12 -0.25 -3.90 10.88
CA GLU A 12 -0.26 -5.13 11.69
C GLU A 12 -1.56 -5.26 12.48
N GLU A 13 -2.05 -4.17 13.09
CA GLU A 13 -3.35 -4.12 13.80
C GLU A 13 -4.56 -4.34 12.87
N GLN A 14 -4.41 -4.05 11.57
CA GLN A 14 -5.44 -4.30 10.56
C GLN A 14 -5.38 -5.70 9.94
N THR A 15 -4.45 -6.56 10.36
CA THR A 15 -4.39 -7.95 9.89
C THR A 15 -5.72 -8.68 10.14
N SER A 16 -6.12 -9.52 9.19
CA SER A 16 -7.42 -10.20 9.11
C SER A 16 -8.63 -9.26 8.91
N ARG A 17 -8.40 -8.02 8.48
CA ARG A 17 -9.47 -7.07 8.14
C ARG A 17 -9.43 -6.70 6.67
N SER A 18 -10.57 -6.22 6.18
CA SER A 18 -10.69 -5.67 4.84
C SER A 18 -10.25 -4.21 4.84
N LEU A 19 -9.45 -3.82 3.85
CA LEU A 19 -8.95 -2.47 3.62
C LEU A 19 -9.37 -2.00 2.24
N LEU A 20 -9.77 -0.74 2.14
CA LEU A 20 -9.81 0.01 0.89
C LEU A 20 -8.51 0.80 0.78
N ILE A 21 -7.76 0.56 -0.28
CA ILE A 21 -6.55 1.28 -0.63
C ILE A 21 -6.86 2.15 -1.84
N GLN A 22 -6.60 3.44 -1.74
CA GLN A 22 -6.69 4.39 -2.83
C GLN A 22 -5.30 4.95 -3.09
N LYS A 23 -4.86 4.92 -4.33
CA LYS A 23 -3.58 5.47 -4.77
C LYS A 23 -3.85 6.57 -5.79
N GLU A 24 -3.38 7.78 -5.51
CA GLU A 24 -3.54 8.93 -6.38
C GLU A 24 -2.17 9.35 -6.98
N GLU A 25 -2.09 9.40 -8.31
CA GLU A 25 -0.90 9.80 -9.06
C GLU A 25 -1.28 10.73 -10.22
N GLN A 26 -0.85 11.99 -10.17
CA GLN A 26 -1.04 12.96 -11.27
C GLN A 26 -2.49 13.08 -11.80
N GLY A 27 -3.48 12.87 -10.93
CA GLY A 27 -4.90 12.93 -11.27
C GLY A 27 -5.54 11.59 -11.68
N ASP A 28 -4.75 10.52 -11.69
CA ASP A 28 -5.23 9.14 -11.80
C ASP A 28 -5.49 8.57 -10.39
N LEU A 29 -6.61 7.85 -10.23
CA LEU A 29 -7.03 7.26 -8.97
C LEU A 29 -7.21 5.75 -9.14
N ASP A 30 -6.26 4.98 -8.61
CA ASP A 30 -6.36 3.54 -8.49
C ASP A 30 -7.03 3.17 -7.17
N GLN A 31 -7.92 2.18 -7.20
CA GLN A 31 -8.60 1.68 -6.01
C GLN A 31 -8.48 0.15 -5.91
N VAL A 32 -8.15 -0.34 -4.73
CA VAL A 32 -8.02 -1.77 -4.42
C VAL A 32 -8.74 -2.07 -3.13
N MET A 33 -9.53 -3.15 -3.11
CA MET A 33 -10.04 -3.72 -1.87
C MET A 33 -9.26 -5.01 -1.56
N ILE A 34 -8.71 -5.12 -0.37
CA ILE A 34 -7.90 -6.27 0.05
C ILE A 34 -8.32 -6.77 1.42
N HIS A 35 -8.43 -8.08 1.60
CA HIS A 35 -8.48 -8.71 2.92
C HIS A 35 -7.05 -8.99 3.37
N LEU A 36 -6.53 -8.16 4.30
CA LEU A 36 -5.12 -8.17 4.67
C LEU A 36 -4.79 -9.42 5.51
N ASN A 37 -3.85 -10.23 5.03
CA ASN A 37 -3.40 -11.44 5.72
C ASN A 37 -2.08 -11.24 6.48
N LYS A 38 -1.16 -10.47 5.91
CA LYS A 38 0.13 -10.10 6.53
C LYS A 38 0.73 -8.91 5.80
N ILE A 39 1.70 -8.26 6.44
CA ILE A 39 2.62 -7.34 5.79
C ILE A 39 4.04 -7.91 5.73
N ASP A 40 4.78 -7.54 4.70
CA ASP A 40 6.21 -7.83 4.57
C ASP A 40 6.95 -6.57 4.09
N TYR A 41 8.24 -6.47 4.44
CA TYR A 41 9.11 -5.40 3.94
C TYR A 41 10.08 -5.95 2.90
N ARG A 42 10.06 -5.36 1.70
CA ARG A 42 11.08 -5.61 0.68
C ARG A 42 12.16 -4.52 0.77
N PRO A 43 13.40 -4.86 1.17
CA PRO A 43 14.50 -3.90 1.09
C PRO A 43 14.81 -3.58 -0.37
N GLY A 44 15.17 -2.31 -0.64
CA GLY A 44 15.67 -1.92 -1.95
C GLY A 44 16.96 -2.68 -2.26
N THR A 45 17.13 -3.08 -3.52
CA THR A 45 18.36 -3.75 -3.98
C THR A 45 19.16 -2.79 -4.84
N THR A 46 20.48 -2.80 -4.72
CA THR A 46 21.38 -2.01 -5.59
C THR A 46 21.77 -2.75 -6.88
N ASN A 47 21.21 -3.94 -7.15
CA ASN A 47 21.71 -4.86 -8.16
C ASN A 47 20.75 -5.10 -9.34
N GLY A 48 19.57 -4.47 -9.36
CA GLY A 48 18.65 -4.54 -10.51
C GLY A 48 19.01 -3.50 -11.56
N ASN A 49 19.06 -3.89 -12.84
CA ASN A 49 19.15 -2.95 -13.97
C ASN A 49 17.80 -2.27 -14.29
N ASP A 50 16.79 -2.46 -13.45
CA ASP A 50 15.43 -1.95 -13.67
C ASP A 50 14.98 -1.12 -12.46
N ASP A 51 14.77 0.18 -12.67
CA ASP A 51 14.38 1.14 -11.64
C ASP A 51 13.07 0.76 -10.92
N TYR A 52 12.24 -0.13 -11.48
CA TYR A 52 10.98 -0.55 -10.84
C TYR A 52 11.15 -1.52 -9.65
N THR A 53 12.29 -2.20 -9.51
CA THR A 53 12.51 -3.20 -8.45
C THR A 53 13.64 -2.86 -7.47
N ASN A 54 14.32 -1.75 -7.69
CA ASN A 54 15.42 -1.31 -6.81
C ASN A 54 14.93 -0.58 -5.55
N SER A 55 13.68 -0.14 -5.50
CA SER A 55 13.15 0.64 -4.40
C SER A 55 12.60 -0.24 -3.29
N SER A 56 12.86 0.16 -2.04
CA SER A 56 12.24 -0.48 -0.87
C SER A 56 10.73 -0.33 -0.93
N ALA A 57 10.00 -1.36 -0.52
CA ALA A 57 8.54 -1.37 -0.57
C ALA A 57 7.93 -2.09 0.62
N LEU A 58 6.73 -1.66 0.99
CA LEU A 58 5.86 -2.39 1.90
C LEU A 58 4.90 -3.26 1.09
N LEU A 59 4.82 -4.54 1.42
CA LEU A 59 4.00 -5.53 0.74
C LEU A 59 2.81 -5.90 1.62
N LEU A 60 1.60 -5.65 1.13
CA LEU A 60 0.36 -5.99 1.80
C LEU A 60 -0.19 -7.25 1.13
N HIS A 61 -0.04 -8.40 1.79
CA HIS A 61 -0.48 -9.68 1.26
C HIS A 61 -1.92 -9.95 1.65
N GLY A 62 -2.73 -10.40 0.70
CA GLY A 62 -4.15 -10.63 0.92
C GLY A 62 -4.91 -10.88 -0.36
N GLU A 63 -6.01 -11.62 -0.26
CA GLU A 63 -6.96 -11.72 -1.37
C GLU A 63 -7.61 -10.37 -1.58
N GLY A 64 -7.72 -9.93 -2.83
CA GLY A 64 -8.28 -8.62 -3.13
C GLY A 64 -8.78 -8.50 -4.55
N VAL A 65 -9.34 -7.34 -4.85
CA VAL A 65 -9.81 -6.96 -6.19
C VAL A 65 -9.40 -5.53 -6.49
N VAL A 66 -9.08 -5.26 -7.75
CA VAL A 66 -8.93 -3.90 -8.26
C VAL A 66 -10.33 -3.37 -8.58
N LEU A 67 -10.67 -2.19 -8.07
CA LEU A 67 -11.97 -1.56 -8.32
C LEU A 67 -11.83 -0.68 -9.57
N THR A 68 -12.44 -1.11 -10.67
CA THR A 68 -12.53 -0.34 -11.91
C THR A 68 -13.99 0.03 -12.19
N ASP A 69 -14.25 0.98 -13.10
CA ASP A 69 -15.62 1.38 -13.46
C ASP A 69 -16.51 0.23 -13.98
N ALA A 70 -15.91 -0.79 -14.59
CA ALA A 70 -16.64 -1.85 -15.28
C ALA A 70 -16.57 -3.21 -14.58
N GLU A 71 -15.43 -3.53 -13.95
CA GLU A 71 -15.13 -4.87 -13.44
C GLU A 71 -14.34 -4.83 -12.12
N GLN A 72 -14.30 -5.97 -11.42
CA GLN A 72 -13.51 -6.16 -10.21
C GLN A 72 -12.57 -7.35 -10.37
N PRO A 73 -11.54 -7.24 -11.25
CA PRO A 73 -10.59 -8.33 -11.44
C PRO A 73 -9.80 -8.60 -10.14
N PRO A 74 -9.33 -9.84 -9.93
CA PRO A 74 -8.55 -10.19 -8.76
C PRO A 74 -7.26 -9.38 -8.70
N LEU A 75 -6.85 -9.01 -7.49
CA LEU A 75 -5.58 -8.35 -7.22
C LEU A 75 -4.43 -9.26 -7.68
N PRO A 76 -3.60 -8.83 -8.65
CA PRO A 76 -2.53 -9.66 -9.17
C PRO A 76 -1.57 -10.12 -8.06
N GLY A 77 -1.32 -11.43 -8.00
CA GLY A 77 -0.42 -12.02 -7.01
C GLY A 77 -0.91 -11.95 -5.56
N ASN A 78 -2.15 -11.51 -5.29
CA ASN A 78 -2.68 -11.32 -3.94
C ASN A 78 -1.76 -10.46 -3.06
N VAL A 79 -1.16 -9.43 -3.67
CA VAL A 79 -0.26 -8.50 -3.00
C VAL A 79 -0.46 -7.09 -3.56
N PHE A 80 -0.60 -6.13 -2.66
CA PHE A 80 -0.53 -4.72 -2.99
C PHE A 80 0.83 -4.18 -2.53
N GLU A 81 1.53 -3.48 -3.42
CA GLU A 81 2.86 -2.94 -3.15
C GLU A 81 2.79 -1.43 -2.95
N ILE A 82 3.40 -0.95 -1.86
CA ILE A 82 3.58 0.47 -1.58
C ILE A 82 5.08 0.79 -1.63
N PRO A 83 5.57 1.40 -2.73
CA PRO A 83 6.95 1.88 -2.82
C PRO A 83 7.23 2.94 -1.76
N LEU A 84 8.39 2.87 -1.11
CA LEU A 84 8.76 3.76 0.00
C LEU A 84 9.81 4.81 -0.40
N GLU A 85 10.19 4.85 -1.68
CA GLU A 85 11.10 5.85 -2.21
C GLU A 85 10.49 7.25 -2.16
N GLY A 86 11.31 8.22 -1.77
CA GLY A 86 10.87 9.60 -1.56
C GLY A 86 9.72 9.71 -0.56
N LEU A 87 9.68 8.83 0.46
CA LEU A 87 8.72 8.93 1.55
C LEU A 87 8.83 10.30 2.23
N THR A 88 7.76 11.09 2.14
CA THR A 88 7.71 12.46 2.68
C THR A 88 6.73 12.59 3.83
N LYS A 89 5.71 11.72 3.90
CA LYS A 89 4.66 11.82 4.91
C LYS A 89 4.09 10.45 5.27
N VAL A 90 3.90 10.23 6.56
CA VAL A 90 3.16 9.10 7.14
C VAL A 90 2.21 9.68 8.19
N GLU A 91 0.93 9.33 8.15
CA GLU A 91 -0.03 9.60 9.22
C GLU A 91 -0.90 8.36 9.38
N ALA A 92 -1.02 7.81 10.58
CA ALA A 92 -1.91 6.69 10.86
C ALA A 92 -2.68 6.97 12.15
N GLU A 93 -4.01 6.94 12.08
CA GLU A 93 -4.87 7.22 13.22
C GLU A 93 -6.24 6.55 13.04
N GLY A 94 -6.68 5.82 14.08
CA GLY A 94 -7.98 5.18 14.08
C GLY A 94 -8.12 4.17 12.94
N THR A 95 -9.08 4.41 12.05
CA THR A 95 -9.43 3.52 10.93
C THR A 95 -8.81 3.94 9.60
N ARG A 96 -7.82 4.85 9.61
CA ARG A 96 -7.21 5.38 8.39
C ARG A 96 -5.71 5.60 8.52
N ALA A 97 -5.01 5.41 7.41
CA ALA A 97 -3.64 5.83 7.23
C ALA A 97 -3.47 6.59 5.91
N LEU A 98 -2.54 7.54 5.91
CA LEU A 98 -2.10 8.32 4.76
C LEU A 98 -0.59 8.18 4.61
N LEU A 99 -0.16 7.89 3.39
CA LEU A 99 1.25 7.82 3.02
C LEU A 99 1.49 8.68 1.78
N GLN A 100 2.58 9.46 1.77
CA GLN A 100 3.00 10.20 0.59
C GLN A 100 4.44 9.85 0.23
N THR A 101 4.63 9.46 -1.03
CA THR A 101 5.90 8.97 -1.60
C THR A 101 6.22 9.78 -2.84
N GLU A 102 7.34 9.51 -3.50
CA GLU A 102 7.64 10.12 -4.80
C GLU A 102 6.66 9.70 -5.90
N ARG A 103 6.12 8.48 -5.80
CA ARG A 103 5.24 7.92 -6.82
C ARG A 103 3.82 8.47 -6.70
N GLY A 104 3.30 8.53 -5.48
CA GLY A 104 1.94 9.02 -5.24
C GLY A 104 1.55 9.13 -3.78
N THR A 105 0.28 9.47 -3.58
CA THR A 105 -0.39 9.53 -2.27
C THR A 105 -1.28 8.31 -2.10
N TYR A 106 -1.15 7.63 -0.97
CA TYR A 106 -1.92 6.45 -0.61
C TYR A 106 -2.83 6.78 0.56
N HIS A 107 -4.11 6.48 0.41
CA HIS A 107 -5.10 6.50 1.48
C HIS A 107 -5.54 5.06 1.75
N ILE A 108 -5.30 4.59 2.97
CA ILE A 108 -5.66 3.26 3.42
C ILE A 108 -6.74 3.40 4.47
N ILE A 109 -7.89 2.79 4.23
CA ILE A 109 -9.08 2.93 5.07
C ILE A 109 -9.54 1.53 5.47
N GLN A 110 -9.77 1.32 6.76
CA GLN A 110 -10.41 0.10 7.22
C GLN A 110 -11.84 0.04 6.66
N ASN A 111 -12.15 -1.04 5.94
CA ASN A 111 -13.48 -1.30 5.40
C ASN A 111 -14.18 -2.33 6.32
N PRO A 112 -15.27 -1.94 7.02
CA PRO A 112 -15.96 -2.81 7.97
C PRO A 112 -16.73 -3.96 7.29
#